data_AF-A0A914YNJ5-F1
#
_entry.id   AF-A0A914YNJ5-F1
#
_cell.length_a   1.000
_cell.length_b   1.000
_cell.length_c   1.000
_cell.angle_alpha   90.00
_cell.angle_beta   90.00
_cell.angle_gamma   90.00
#
_symmetry.space_group_name_H-M   'P 1'
#
loop_
_entity.id
_entity.type
_entity.pdbx_description
1 polymer ?
#
loop_
_entity_poly.entity_id
_entity_poly.type
_entity_poly.pdbx_seq_one_letter_code
_entity_poly.pdbx_strand_id
1 'polypeptide(L)'
;MSVLKHLNILKYATTTTTTTTPIPTTTTTSLSTTASNENAIKSSLTSSVPTSAPKFCQPKYERHVQFPKTESGTNAKTACPVNTDGLAEWFCSIDGKWEGSPDLSKCISIWIKKLDADIQNSPEDSLIQLEALKEIHTHSKRQQLVGGELIKISSIIEKVVLNYVNIMKSVIPSKENHHKNLEMNKVIY
;
A
#
# COMPACT_ATOMS: atom_id res chain seq x y z
N MET A 1 35.44 -8.19 -16.55
CA MET A 1 35.24 -9.11 -15.42
C MET A 1 33.75 -9.17 -15.13
N SER A 2 33.12 -10.27 -15.55
CA SER A 2 31.68 -10.52 -15.45
C SER A 2 31.41 -11.16 -14.10
N VAL A 3 30.70 -10.49 -13.20
CA VAL A 3 30.32 -11.10 -11.91
C VAL A 3 28.95 -11.74 -12.05
N LEU A 4 28.93 -13.03 -11.73
CA LEU A 4 27.89 -14.00 -11.99
C LEU A 4 26.55 -13.68 -11.33
N LYS A 5 25.50 -14.03 -12.08
CA LYS A 5 24.13 -14.27 -11.63
C LYS A 5 24.10 -15.33 -10.51
N HIS A 6 23.56 -14.98 -9.35
CA HIS A 6 23.02 -15.97 -8.42
C HIS A 6 21.52 -15.68 -8.20
N LEU A 7 20.71 -16.32 -9.05
CA LEU A 7 19.29 -16.51 -8.82
C LEU A 7 19.13 -17.61 -7.76
N ASN A 8 18.93 -17.22 -6.51
CA ASN A 8 18.38 -18.12 -5.50
C ASN A 8 16.86 -18.18 -5.68
N ILE A 9 16.38 -19.25 -6.31
CA ILE A 9 14.96 -19.60 -6.35
C ILE A 9 14.61 -20.21 -5.00
N LEU A 10 14.13 -19.39 -4.07
CA LEU A 10 13.46 -19.90 -2.88
C LEU A 10 12.10 -20.46 -3.32
N LYS A 11 12.00 -21.79 -3.32
CA LYS A 11 10.72 -22.51 -3.42
C LYS A 11 9.92 -22.22 -2.15
N TYR A 12 8.92 -21.36 -2.24
CA TYR A 12 7.97 -21.18 -1.15
C TYR A 12 6.84 -22.20 -1.29
N ALA A 13 6.75 -23.11 -0.33
CA ALA A 13 5.65 -24.06 -0.19
C ALA A 13 4.36 -23.31 0.17
N THR A 14 3.29 -23.57 -0.57
CA THR A 14 1.96 -23.01 -0.35
C THR A 14 1.27 -23.77 0.78
N THR A 15 1.01 -23.12 1.91
CA THR A 15 0.15 -23.67 2.98
C THR A 15 -1.20 -22.98 2.91
N THR A 16 -2.24 -23.72 2.52
CA THR A 16 -3.62 -23.24 2.51
C THR A 16 -4.24 -23.49 3.88
N THR A 17 -4.46 -22.43 4.67
CA THR A 17 -5.18 -22.51 5.94
C THR A 17 -6.66 -22.20 5.69
N THR A 18 -7.50 -23.24 5.71
CA THR A 18 -8.96 -23.13 5.70
C THR A 18 -9.45 -22.83 7.12
N THR A 19 -9.77 -21.58 7.42
CA THR A 19 -10.43 -21.20 8.67
C THR A 19 -11.94 -21.35 8.49
N THR A 20 -12.51 -22.38 9.12
CA THR A 20 -13.96 -22.58 9.24
C THR A 20 -14.44 -21.91 10.52
N THR A 21 -15.23 -20.85 10.40
CA THR A 21 -15.87 -20.17 11.53
C THR A 21 -17.28 -20.72 11.74
N PRO A 22 -17.68 -21.12 12.96
CA PRO A 22 -19.01 -21.67 13.22
C PRO A 22 -20.08 -20.57 13.33
N ILE A 23 -21.22 -20.82 12.68
CA ILE A 23 -22.47 -20.06 12.77
C ILE A 23 -23.14 -20.36 14.12
N PRO A 24 -23.56 -19.39 14.94
CA PRO A 24 -24.41 -19.66 16.09
C PRO A 24 -25.87 -19.82 15.63
N THR A 25 -26.38 -21.05 15.73
CA THR A 25 -27.80 -21.40 15.56
C THR A 25 -28.50 -21.27 16.92
N THR A 26 -29.36 -20.27 17.10
CA THR A 26 -30.24 -20.17 18.27
C THR A 26 -31.51 -20.98 18.04
N THR A 27 -31.56 -22.17 18.65
CA THR A 27 -32.78 -22.93 18.90
C THR A 27 -33.48 -22.37 20.13
N THR A 28 -34.74 -21.97 20.02
CA THR A 28 -35.57 -21.67 21.21
C THR A 28 -36.81 -22.55 21.17
N THR A 29 -36.81 -23.52 22.07
CA THR A 29 -37.92 -24.45 22.32
C THR A 29 -38.91 -23.82 23.30
N SER A 30 -40.18 -24.09 23.02
CA SER A 30 -41.44 -23.75 23.69
C SER A 30 -41.48 -23.75 25.22
N LEU A 31 -42.31 -22.85 25.77
CA LEU A 31 -43.02 -23.09 27.04
C LEU A 31 -44.47 -22.58 26.96
N SER A 32 -45.39 -23.44 27.35
CA SER A 32 -46.85 -23.27 27.35
C SER A 32 -47.37 -23.12 28.79
N THR A 33 -48.29 -22.17 29.04
CA THR A 33 -49.36 -22.28 30.07
C THR A 33 -50.44 -21.18 29.92
N THR A 34 -51.64 -21.65 29.54
CA THR A 34 -52.99 -21.36 30.07
C THR A 34 -53.59 -19.94 30.21
N ALA A 35 -54.78 -19.83 29.60
CA ALA A 35 -56.05 -19.27 30.10
C ALA A 35 -56.49 -17.82 29.75
N SER A 36 -57.54 -17.78 28.91
CA SER A 36 -58.80 -17.05 29.12
C SER A 36 -58.90 -15.52 28.92
N ASN A 37 -59.58 -15.16 27.82
CA ASN A 37 -60.76 -14.26 27.72
C ASN A 37 -60.66 -13.04 26.77
N GLU A 38 -61.67 -12.99 25.89
CA GLU A 38 -62.39 -11.86 25.29
C GLU A 38 -61.68 -10.73 24.49
N ASN A 39 -62.01 -10.72 23.20
CA ASN A 39 -62.39 -9.56 22.36
C ASN A 39 -61.83 -8.17 22.72
N ALA A 40 -60.85 -7.71 21.94
CA ALA A 40 -60.81 -6.33 21.46
C ALA A 40 -59.94 -6.22 20.19
N ILE A 41 -60.60 -6.00 19.05
CA ILE A 41 -60.00 -5.44 17.84
C ILE A 41 -59.40 -4.08 18.22
N LYS A 42 -58.14 -3.79 17.83
CA LYS A 42 -57.74 -2.54 17.14
C LYS A 42 -56.22 -2.31 17.09
N SER A 43 -55.75 -2.28 15.84
CA SER A 43 -54.60 -1.51 15.31
C SER A 43 -53.19 -2.07 15.49
N SER A 44 -52.82 -2.98 14.58
CA SER A 44 -51.45 -3.06 14.06
C SER A 44 -51.05 -1.71 13.47
N LEU A 45 -50.14 -1.01 14.14
CA LEU A 45 -49.28 0.02 13.54
C LEU A 45 -47.83 -0.47 13.67
N THR A 46 -47.54 -1.62 13.05
CA THR A 46 -46.16 -1.93 12.66
C THR A 46 -45.79 -0.93 11.57
N SER A 47 -45.05 0.10 11.96
CA SER A 47 -44.26 0.93 11.04
C SER A 47 -43.34 0.00 10.26
N SER A 48 -43.81 -0.45 9.09
CA SER A 48 -42.99 -1.17 8.13
C SER A 48 -42.06 -0.14 7.48
N VAL A 49 -40.97 0.19 8.17
CA VAL A 49 -39.82 0.79 7.49
C VAL A 49 -39.43 -0.23 6.42
N PRO A 50 -39.48 0.09 5.12
CA PRO A 50 -38.96 -0.81 4.11
C PRO A 50 -37.45 -0.89 4.33
N THR A 51 -37.00 -1.92 5.04
CA THR A 51 -35.58 -2.26 5.10
C THR A 51 -35.21 -2.69 3.68
N SER A 52 -34.66 -1.77 2.89
CA SER A 52 -34.09 -2.11 1.60
C SER A 52 -33.04 -3.20 1.83
N ALA A 53 -33.11 -4.27 1.03
CA ALA A 53 -32.13 -5.34 1.14
C ALA A 53 -30.72 -4.76 1.01
N PRO A 54 -29.74 -5.23 1.81
CA PRO A 54 -28.38 -4.69 1.76
C PRO A 54 -27.81 -4.88 0.35
N LYS A 55 -27.33 -3.77 -0.23
CA LYS A 55 -26.72 -3.75 -1.56
C LYS A 55 -25.22 -4.04 -1.43
N PHE A 56 -24.67 -4.69 -2.43
CA PHE A 56 -23.26 -5.05 -2.47
C PHE A 56 -22.69 -4.85 -3.86
N CYS A 57 -21.45 -4.40 -3.92
CA CYS A 57 -20.63 -4.54 -5.11
C CYS A 57 -20.23 -6.01 -5.27
N GLN A 58 -20.41 -6.54 -6.47
CA GLN A 58 -20.03 -7.91 -6.79
C GLN A 58 -18.50 -8.04 -6.89
N PRO A 59 -17.93 -9.21 -6.55
CA PRO A 59 -16.51 -9.46 -6.74
C PRO A 59 -16.07 -9.14 -8.18
N LYS A 60 -14.96 -8.43 -8.33
CA LYS A 60 -14.48 -7.99 -9.64
C LYS A 60 -12.96 -8.02 -9.69
N TYR A 61 -12.42 -8.53 -10.80
CA TYR A 61 -11.00 -8.42 -11.13
C TYR A 61 -10.77 -7.14 -11.94
N GLU A 62 -9.93 -6.25 -11.45
CA GLU A 62 -9.67 -4.95 -12.08
C GLU A 62 -8.24 -4.48 -11.75
N ARG A 63 -7.53 -3.91 -12.73
CA ARG A 63 -6.13 -3.45 -12.58
C ARG A 63 -5.19 -4.49 -11.92
N HIS A 64 -5.36 -5.76 -12.27
CA HIS A 64 -4.62 -6.91 -11.71
C HIS A 64 -4.85 -7.19 -10.21
N VAL A 65 -5.98 -6.73 -9.66
CA VAL A 65 -6.40 -6.95 -8.28
C VAL A 65 -7.78 -7.61 -8.26
N GLN A 66 -7.94 -8.62 -7.39
CA GLN A 66 -9.24 -9.24 -7.14
C GLN A 66 -9.93 -8.52 -5.97
N PHE A 67 -10.98 -7.75 -6.26
CA PHE A 67 -11.81 -7.13 -5.24
C PHE A 67 -12.90 -8.10 -4.78
N PRO A 68 -13.10 -8.27 -3.45
CA PRO A 68 -14.13 -9.14 -2.90
C PRO A 68 -15.53 -8.53 -3.05
N LYS A 69 -16.56 -9.27 -2.63
CA LYS A 69 -17.90 -8.71 -2.45
C LYS A 69 -17.84 -7.68 -1.30
N THR A 70 -18.30 -6.47 -1.55
CA THR A 70 -18.18 -5.35 -0.60
C THR A 70 -19.52 -4.67 -0.39
N GLU A 71 -19.83 -4.32 0.87
CA GLU A 71 -21.07 -3.65 1.24
C GLU A 71 -21.14 -2.23 0.65
N SER A 72 -22.32 -1.83 0.18
CA SER A 72 -22.56 -0.49 -0.36
C SER A 72 -22.21 0.60 0.64
N GLY A 73 -21.55 1.67 0.18
CA GLY A 73 -21.08 2.78 1.01
C GLY A 73 -19.73 2.56 1.69
N THR A 74 -19.02 1.47 1.40
CA THR A 74 -17.72 1.15 2.02
C THR A 74 -16.60 0.97 1.00
N ASN A 75 -15.34 1.03 1.47
CA ASN A 75 -14.16 0.74 0.65
C ASN A 75 -13.76 -0.72 0.79
N ALA A 76 -13.60 -1.39 -0.34
CA ALA A 76 -12.90 -2.65 -0.42
C ALA A 76 -11.39 -2.41 -0.27
N LYS A 77 -10.73 -3.20 0.58
CA LYS A 77 -9.29 -3.14 0.79
C LYS A 77 -8.69 -4.52 0.54
N THR A 78 -7.73 -4.60 -0.37
CA THR A 78 -7.11 -5.86 -0.81
C THR A 78 -5.62 -5.65 -1.00
N ALA A 79 -4.83 -6.71 -0.86
CA ALA A 79 -3.41 -6.68 -1.19
C ALA A 79 -3.19 -6.19 -2.63
N CYS A 80 -2.08 -5.49 -2.85
CA CYS A 80 -1.67 -5.06 -4.18
C CYS A 80 -1.36 -6.25 -5.11
N PRO A 81 -1.27 -6.03 -6.43
CA PRO A 81 -0.93 -7.08 -7.39
C PRO A 81 0.39 -7.80 -7.06
N VAL A 82 0.56 -8.99 -7.64
CA VAL A 82 1.79 -9.78 -7.50
C VAL A 82 3.03 -8.94 -7.83
N ASN A 83 4.11 -9.15 -7.07
CA ASN A 83 5.39 -8.41 -7.14
C ASN A 83 5.33 -6.94 -6.70
N THR A 84 4.20 -6.49 -6.18
CA THR A 84 4.05 -5.21 -5.50
C THR A 84 3.64 -5.40 -4.06
N ASP A 85 3.89 -4.41 -3.23
CA ASP A 85 3.54 -4.42 -1.82
C ASP A 85 2.81 -3.13 -1.45
N GLY A 86 1.80 -3.25 -0.57
CA GLY A 86 0.87 -2.20 -0.21
C GLY A 86 -0.59 -2.67 -0.22
N LEU A 87 -1.51 -1.71 -0.24
CA LEU A 87 -2.96 -1.95 -0.22
C LEU A 87 -3.65 -1.21 -1.38
N ALA A 88 -4.44 -1.94 -2.17
CA ALA A 88 -5.32 -1.37 -3.17
C ALA A 88 -6.72 -1.15 -2.57
N GLU A 89 -7.35 -0.02 -2.91
CA GLU A 89 -8.65 0.37 -2.38
C GLU A 89 -9.66 0.68 -3.49
N TRP A 90 -10.92 0.29 -3.33
CA TRP A 90 -11.99 0.67 -4.28
C TRP A 90 -13.29 0.95 -3.56
N PHE A 91 -13.94 2.06 -3.90
CA PHE A 91 -15.19 2.46 -3.27
C PHE A 91 -16.38 1.74 -3.89
N CYS A 92 -17.21 1.15 -3.03
CA CYS A 92 -18.51 0.61 -3.40
C CYS A 92 -19.59 1.65 -3.10
N SER A 93 -20.27 2.15 -4.13
CA SER A 93 -21.31 3.17 -3.95
C SER A 93 -22.52 2.65 -3.20
N ILE A 94 -23.36 3.56 -2.72
CA ILE A 94 -24.64 3.23 -2.04
C ILE A 94 -25.60 2.40 -2.91
N ASP A 95 -25.40 2.38 -4.23
CA ASP A 95 -26.19 1.60 -5.17
C ASP A 95 -25.66 0.18 -5.40
N GLY A 96 -24.62 -0.23 -4.69
CA GLY A 96 -23.99 -1.53 -4.86
C GLY A 96 -23.22 -1.62 -6.19
N LYS A 97 -22.66 -0.50 -6.65
CA LYS A 97 -21.86 -0.42 -7.87
C LYS A 97 -20.48 0.13 -7.54
N TRP A 98 -19.46 -0.47 -8.14
CA TRP A 98 -18.10 0.05 -8.03
C TRP A 98 -18.02 1.45 -8.66
N GLU A 99 -17.42 2.39 -7.94
CA GLU A 99 -17.32 3.77 -8.37
C GLU A 99 -15.91 4.11 -8.86
N GLY A 100 -15.81 4.71 -10.04
CA GLY A 100 -14.52 5.08 -10.63
C GLY A 100 -13.60 3.90 -10.88
N SER A 101 -12.29 4.12 -10.68
CA SER A 101 -11.24 3.10 -10.80
C SER A 101 -10.62 2.80 -9.44
N PRO A 102 -10.12 1.58 -9.20
CA PRO A 102 -9.41 1.27 -7.98
C PRO A 102 -8.17 2.15 -7.78
N ASP A 103 -7.95 2.57 -6.54
CA ASP A 103 -6.76 3.29 -6.10
C ASP A 103 -5.62 2.32 -5.81
N LEU A 104 -4.54 2.46 -6.58
CA LEU A 104 -3.28 1.71 -6.45
C LEU A 104 -2.12 2.63 -6.08
N SER A 105 -2.38 3.85 -5.60
CA SER A 105 -1.35 4.83 -5.20
C SER A 105 -0.42 4.33 -4.10
N LYS A 106 -0.88 3.36 -3.30
CA LYS A 106 -0.10 2.70 -2.23
C LYS A 106 0.60 1.43 -2.69
N CYS A 107 0.44 1.01 -3.94
CA CYS A 107 1.07 -0.19 -4.49
C CYS A 107 2.43 0.14 -5.10
N ILE A 108 3.50 -0.42 -4.52
CA ILE A 108 4.89 -0.19 -4.94
C ILE A 108 5.57 -1.51 -5.26
N SER A 109 6.25 -1.61 -6.40
CA SER A 109 7.02 -2.81 -6.73
C SER A 109 8.14 -3.07 -5.73
N ILE A 110 8.38 -4.35 -5.47
CA ILE A 110 9.42 -4.80 -4.53
C ILE A 110 10.81 -4.29 -4.94
N TRP A 111 11.11 -4.21 -6.25
CA TRP A 111 12.39 -3.70 -6.74
C TRP A 111 12.61 -2.20 -6.39
N ILE A 112 11.56 -1.37 -6.46
CA ILE A 112 11.64 0.04 -6.06
C ILE A 112 11.87 0.14 -4.55
N LYS A 113 11.20 -0.70 -3.76
CA LYS A 113 11.43 -0.74 -2.30
C LYS A 113 12.87 -1.12 -1.98
N LYS A 114 13.45 -2.06 -2.72
CA LYS A 114 14.86 -2.43 -2.59
C LYS A 114 15.78 -1.26 -2.91
N LEU A 115 15.57 -0.57 -4.04
CA LEU A 115 16.35 0.62 -4.39
C LEU A 115 16.27 1.72 -3.33
N ASP A 116 15.07 1.98 -2.81
CA ASP A 116 14.87 2.97 -1.74
C ASP A 116 15.63 2.59 -0.47
N ALA A 117 15.68 1.30 -0.12
CA ALA A 117 16.46 0.80 1.00
C ALA A 117 17.97 0.91 0.75
N ASP A 118 18.45 0.54 -0.44
CA ASP A 118 19.87 0.61 -0.79
C ASP A 118 20.40 2.05 -0.70
N ILE A 119 19.63 3.02 -1.20
CA ILE A 119 19.95 4.46 -1.10
C ILE A 119 19.92 4.94 0.36
N GLN A 120 18.93 4.52 1.15
CA GLN A 120 18.83 4.91 2.56
C GLN A 120 19.96 4.36 3.41
N ASN A 121 20.39 3.12 3.13
CA ASN A 121 21.45 2.46 3.88
C ASN A 121 22.85 2.94 3.47
N SER A 122 23.00 3.48 2.26
CA SER A 122 24.29 3.90 1.70
C SER A 122 24.26 5.32 1.10
N PRO A 123 23.88 6.35 1.87
CA PRO A 123 23.67 7.71 1.34
C PRO A 123 24.94 8.38 0.81
N GLU A 124 26.12 7.97 1.31
CA GLU A 124 27.41 8.53 0.88
C GLU A 124 28.04 7.76 -0.31
N ASP A 125 27.51 6.60 -0.66
CA ASP A 125 28.03 5.77 -1.76
C ASP A 125 27.49 6.27 -3.11
N SER A 126 28.28 7.10 -3.78
CA SER A 126 27.95 7.65 -5.10
C SER A 126 27.75 6.58 -6.18
N LEU A 127 28.34 5.38 -6.04
CA LEU A 127 28.20 4.30 -7.00
C LEU A 127 26.84 3.61 -6.85
N ILE A 128 26.42 3.32 -5.62
CA ILE A 128 25.08 2.76 -5.32
C ILE A 128 23.99 3.70 -5.81
N GLN A 129 24.14 5.01 -5.57
CA GLN A 129 23.17 6.01 -6.01
C GLN A 129 23.06 6.08 -7.54
N LEU A 130 24.18 6.06 -8.25
CA LEU A 130 24.19 6.04 -9.70
C LEU A 130 23.56 4.75 -10.26
N GLU A 131 23.82 3.60 -9.63
CA GLU A 131 23.22 2.33 -10.05
C GLU A 131 21.71 2.30 -9.83
N ALA A 132 21.22 2.83 -8.70
CA ALA A 132 19.79 2.95 -8.44
C ALA A 132 19.07 3.79 -9.52
N LEU A 133 19.67 4.91 -9.94
CA LEU A 133 19.12 5.73 -11.03
C LEU A 133 19.10 4.98 -12.38
N LYS A 134 20.12 4.16 -12.67
CA LYS A 134 20.15 3.32 -13.89
C LYS A 134 19.11 2.22 -13.85
N GLU A 135 18.89 1.59 -12.69
CA GLU A 135 17.84 0.59 -12.50
C GLU A 135 16.46 1.21 -12.73
N ILE A 136 16.18 2.38 -12.13
CA ILE A 136 14.93 3.13 -12.35
C ILE A 136 14.71 3.38 -13.85
N HIS A 137 15.73 3.89 -14.55
CA HIS A 137 15.62 4.18 -15.97
C HIS A 137 15.38 2.90 -16.80
N THR A 138 16.07 1.81 -16.49
CA THR A 138 15.94 0.54 -17.21
C THR A 138 14.57 -0.08 -17.02
N HIS A 139 14.07 -0.11 -15.78
CA HIS A 139 12.76 -0.69 -15.46
C HIS A 139 11.61 0.16 -16.02
N SER A 140 11.67 1.49 -15.87
CA SER A 140 10.64 2.40 -16.40
C SER A 140 10.48 2.34 -17.92
N LYS A 141 11.50 1.90 -18.66
CA LYS A 141 11.42 1.71 -20.12
C LYS A 141 10.75 0.40 -20.55
N ARG A 142 10.80 -0.63 -19.70
CA ARG A 142 10.46 -2.01 -20.08
C ARG A 142 9.19 -2.53 -19.42
N GLN A 143 8.78 -1.94 -18.31
CA GLN A 143 7.69 -2.43 -17.47
C GLN A 143 6.57 -1.40 -17.36
N GLN A 144 5.34 -1.87 -17.16
CA GLN A 144 4.21 -0.99 -16.88
C GLN A 144 4.31 -0.52 -15.43
N LEU A 145 4.14 0.79 -15.23
CA LEU A 145 4.19 1.37 -13.89
C LEU A 145 2.87 1.16 -13.13
N VAL A 146 2.98 0.77 -11.86
CA VAL A 146 1.87 0.64 -10.91
C VAL A 146 1.62 1.99 -10.22
N GLY A 147 0.40 2.21 -9.72
CA GLY A 147 -0.09 3.53 -9.31
C GLY A 147 0.83 4.32 -8.36
N GLY A 148 1.50 3.66 -7.42
CA GLY A 148 2.40 4.33 -6.48
C GLY A 148 3.85 4.49 -6.96
N GLU A 149 4.25 3.86 -8.07
CA GLU A 149 5.66 3.79 -8.46
C GLU A 149 6.25 5.15 -8.80
N LEU A 150 5.52 6.00 -9.54
CA LEU A 150 5.97 7.35 -9.86
C LEU A 150 6.15 8.22 -8.61
N ILE A 151 5.26 8.04 -7.61
CA ILE A 151 5.35 8.76 -6.33
C ILE A 151 6.64 8.35 -5.62
N LYS A 152 6.94 7.06 -5.57
CA LYS A 152 8.13 6.54 -4.88
C LYS A 152 9.43 6.83 -5.63
N ILE A 153 9.44 6.71 -6.96
CA ILE A 153 10.59 7.05 -7.81
C ILE A 153 10.95 8.53 -7.67
N SER A 154 9.97 9.43 -7.66
CA SER A 154 10.20 10.86 -7.44
C SER A 154 10.90 11.11 -6.10
N SER A 155 10.42 10.49 -5.02
CA SER A 155 11.04 10.58 -3.69
C SER A 155 12.45 10.00 -3.66
N ILE A 156 12.71 8.91 -4.39
CA ILE A 156 14.06 8.33 -4.54
C ILE A 156 14.99 9.32 -5.23
N ILE A 157 14.57 9.92 -6.35
CA ILE A 157 15.39 10.89 -7.10
C ILE A 157 15.72 12.10 -6.22
N GLU A 158 14.75 12.61 -5.45
CA GLU A 158 14.96 13.68 -4.48
C GLU A 158 16.04 13.32 -3.46
N LYS A 159 15.95 12.13 -2.83
CA LYS A 159 16.98 11.65 -1.89
C LYS A 159 18.35 11.58 -2.53
N VAL A 160 18.45 11.06 -3.75
CA VAL A 160 19.73 10.94 -4.46
C VAL A 160 20.35 12.32 -4.71
N VAL A 161 19.55 13.29 -5.17
CA VAL A 161 20.02 14.66 -5.37
C VAL A 161 20.51 15.28 -4.05
N LEU A 162 19.76 15.11 -2.96
CA LEU A 162 20.13 15.64 -1.65
C LEU A 162 21.43 15.01 -1.12
N ASN A 163 21.59 13.70 -1.26
CA ASN A 163 22.81 12.99 -0.90
C ASN A 163 24.02 13.51 -1.69
N TYR A 164 23.90 13.69 -3.01
CA TYR A 164 24.98 14.29 -3.81
C TYR A 164 25.32 15.70 -3.36
N VAL A 165 24.33 16.53 -3.03
CA VAL A 165 24.57 17.88 -2.48
C VAL A 165 25.35 17.80 -1.16
N ASN A 166 25.04 16.83 -0.31
CA ASN A 166 25.74 16.65 0.97
C ASN A 166 27.19 16.18 0.77
N ILE A 167 27.42 15.22 -0.13
CA ILE A 167 28.76 14.78 -0.52
C ILE A 167 29.57 15.96 -1.09
N MET A 168 28.98 16.78 -1.96
CA MET A 168 29.68 17.93 -2.54
C MET A 168 30.03 19.00 -1.50
N LYS A 169 29.19 19.21 -0.48
CA LYS A 169 29.49 20.10 0.64
C LYS A 169 30.66 19.61 1.50
N SER A 170 30.88 18.29 1.60
CA SER A 170 32.02 17.75 2.35
C SER A 170 33.33 17.85 1.56
N VAL A 171 33.26 17.79 0.22
CA VAL A 171 34.42 17.89 -0.69
C VAL A 171 34.85 19.33 -0.96
N ILE A 172 33.90 20.27 -1.06
CA ILE A 172 34.20 21.70 -1.26
C ILE A 172 34.14 22.40 0.11
N PRO A 173 35.28 22.56 0.81
CA PRO A 173 35.29 23.38 2.01
C PRO A 173 34.89 24.81 1.65
N SER A 174 33.94 25.36 2.41
CA SER A 174 33.61 26.78 2.38
C SER A 174 34.89 27.61 2.45
N LYS A 175 34.99 28.68 1.63
CA LYS A 175 36.08 29.68 1.68
C LYS A 175 36.30 30.26 3.08
N GLU A 176 35.31 30.15 3.97
CA GLU A 176 35.37 30.48 5.40
C GLU A 176 36.52 29.75 6.13
N ASN A 177 36.77 28.48 5.80
CA ASN A 177 37.82 27.68 6.43
C ASN A 177 39.23 28.05 5.94
N HIS A 178 39.34 28.65 4.74
CA HIS A 178 40.62 29.13 4.24
C HIS A 178 41.04 30.44 4.93
N HIS A 179 40.09 31.36 5.15
CA HIS A 179 40.36 32.60 5.90
C HIS A 179 40.72 32.33 7.36
N LYS A 180 40.05 31.40 8.05
CA LYS A 180 40.40 31.05 9.45
C LYS A 180 41.80 30.43 9.58
N ASN A 181 42.25 29.65 8.58
CA ASN A 181 43.60 29.06 8.57
C ASN A 181 44.68 30.11 8.24
N LEU A 182 44.36 31.09 7.39
CA LEU A 182 45.25 32.23 7.08
C LEU A 182 45.38 33.21 8.25
N GLU A 183 44.31 33.42 9.02
CA GLU A 183 44.32 34.24 10.24
C GLU A 183 45.08 33.55 11.39
N MET A 184 44.93 32.22 11.58
CA MET A 184 45.74 31.50 12.59
C MET A 184 47.24 31.50 12.28
N ASN A 185 47.64 31.40 11.01
CA ASN A 185 49.05 31.47 10.61
C ASN A 185 49.66 32.89 10.71
N LYS A 186 48.84 33.94 10.86
CA LYS A 186 49.30 35.31 11.11
C LYS A 186 49.59 35.60 12.58
N VAL A 187 49.14 34.75 13.51
CA VAL A 187 49.32 34.96 14.97
C VAL A 187 50.61 34.29 15.49
N ILE A 188 51.36 33.58 14.64
CA ILE A 188 52.55 32.78 15.02
C ILE A 188 53.88 33.49 14.66
N TYR A 189 53.86 34.74 14.18
CA TYR A 189 55.08 35.54 13.93
C TYR A 189 55.06 36.88 14.68
#